data_AF-A0A350XBZ0-F1
#
_entry.id   AF-A0A350XBZ0-F1
#
_cell.length_a   1.000
_cell.length_b   1.000
_cell.length_c   1.000
_cell.angle_alpha   90.00
_cell.angle_beta   90.00
_cell.angle_gamma   90.00
#
_symmetry.space_group_name_H-M   'P 1'
#
loop_
_entity.id
_entity.type
_entity.pdbx_description
1 polymer ?
#
loop_
_entity_poly.entity_id
_entity_poly.type
_entity_poly.pdbx_seq_one_letter_code
_entity_poly.pdbx_strand_id
1 'polypeptide(L)'
;MLLGGGKGREQFTVEFAKAHPSLDILASGVRFPDGLEVFRDAGIPEKRLYSNIYAVDTVGNFALTVDELQKRQIHHVYLITSDYHMSRAIAVATLIFGSRGITFTPVSIATNEPPETWSWFRIARDSSRAILWVFTGRTGANFTIHLKLKR
;
A
#
# COMPACT_ATOMS: atom_id res chain seq x y z
N MET A 1 3.46 5.94 3.69
CA MET A 1 3.28 4.50 3.43
C MET A 1 3.63 4.21 1.98
N LEU A 2 4.64 3.39 1.78
CA LEU A 2 5.05 2.84 0.49
C LEU A 2 4.35 1.50 0.25
N LEU A 3 3.73 1.34 -0.92
CA LEU A 3 3.24 0.05 -1.40
C LEU A 3 4.29 -0.61 -2.30
N GLY A 4 4.78 -1.79 -1.91
CA GLY A 4 5.77 -2.56 -2.66
C GLY A 4 5.30 -3.10 -4.01
N GLY A 5 6.20 -3.77 -4.73
CA GLY A 5 5.92 -4.50 -5.97
C GLY A 5 6.11 -3.71 -7.29
N GLY A 6 6.62 -2.47 -7.24
CA GLY A 6 6.95 -1.69 -8.45
C GLY A 6 8.38 -1.20 -8.45
N LYS A 7 8.96 -0.99 -9.64
CA LYS A 7 10.34 -0.49 -9.77
C LYS A 7 10.43 0.98 -9.31
N GLY A 8 11.52 1.32 -8.62
CA GLY A 8 11.88 2.69 -8.28
C GLY A 8 11.06 3.32 -7.15
N ARG A 9 10.13 2.59 -6.53
CA ARG A 9 9.28 3.15 -5.47
C ARG A 9 10.05 3.34 -4.17
N GLU A 10 10.94 2.41 -3.86
CA GLU A 10 11.81 2.49 -2.69
C GLU A 10 12.76 3.70 -2.81
N GLN A 11 13.41 3.86 -3.97
CA GLN A 11 14.30 5.01 -4.24
C GLN A 11 13.55 6.35 -4.16
N PHE A 12 12.37 6.44 -4.77
CA PHE A 12 11.53 7.64 -4.65
C PHE A 12 11.16 7.91 -3.18
N THR A 13 10.79 6.87 -2.43
CA THR A 13 10.40 7.00 -1.02
C THR A 13 11.58 7.46 -0.16
N VAL A 14 12.80 7.02 -0.46
CA VAL A 14 14.02 7.52 0.18
C VAL A 14 14.16 9.03 -0.01
N GLU A 15 14.09 9.51 -1.25
CA GLU A 15 14.24 10.94 -1.54
C GLU A 15 13.09 11.77 -0.93
N PHE A 16 11.86 11.24 -0.98
CA PHE A 16 10.72 11.84 -0.32
C PHE A 16 10.91 11.94 1.20
N ALA A 17 11.44 10.91 1.84
CA ALA A 17 11.67 10.87 3.29
C ALA A 17 12.85 11.73 3.74
N LYS A 18 13.84 11.97 2.87
CA LYS A 18 14.91 12.95 3.09
C LYS A 18 14.38 14.38 3.04
N ALA A 19 13.50 14.68 2.09
CA ALA A 19 12.83 15.97 1.99
C ALA A 19 11.85 16.23 3.15
N HIS A 20 11.36 15.17 3.80
CA HIS A 20 10.43 15.23 4.93
C HIS A 20 10.98 14.47 6.16
N PRO A 21 12.00 15.02 6.85
CA PRO A 21 12.73 14.31 7.91
C PRO A 21 11.88 13.96 9.14
N SER A 22 10.72 14.60 9.33
CA SER A 22 9.77 14.31 10.40
C SER A 22 8.82 13.16 10.10
N LEU A 23 8.79 12.65 8.86
CA LEU A 23 7.91 11.56 8.47
C LEU A 23 8.56 10.20 8.74
N ASP A 24 7.79 9.31 9.36
CA ASP A 24 8.09 7.89 9.41
C ASP A 24 7.71 7.20 8.10
N ILE A 25 8.39 6.10 7.82
CA ILE A 25 8.19 5.26 6.63
C ILE A 25 7.53 3.97 7.07
N LEU A 26 6.34 3.70 6.54
CA LEU A 26 5.71 2.38 6.59
C LEU A 26 5.85 1.73 5.21
N ALA A 27 6.64 0.67 5.10
CA ALA A 27 6.84 -0.13 3.90
C ALA A 27 5.96 -1.39 3.95
N SER A 28 4.93 -1.47 3.10
CA SER A 28 4.01 -2.60 3.05
C SER A 28 4.19 -3.40 1.77
N GLY A 29 4.38 -4.72 1.89
CA GLY A 29 4.59 -5.62 0.75
C GLY A 29 5.90 -5.38 0.01
N VAL A 30 6.87 -4.69 0.63
CA VAL A 30 8.22 -4.49 0.10
C VAL A 30 9.03 -5.76 0.30
N ARG A 31 9.78 -6.16 -0.73
CA ARG A 31 10.57 -7.39 -0.71
C ARG A 31 11.70 -7.29 0.32
N PHE A 32 11.82 -8.29 1.18
CA PHE A 32 12.89 -8.41 2.18
C PHE A 32 13.99 -9.39 1.69
N PRO A 33 15.28 -9.15 2.00
CA PRO A 33 15.84 -7.96 2.67
C PRO A 33 16.09 -6.77 1.73
N ASP A 34 16.36 -7.03 0.45
CA ASP A 34 16.90 -6.07 -0.53
C ASP A 34 16.11 -4.74 -0.59
N GLY A 35 14.78 -4.79 -0.49
CA GLY A 35 13.93 -3.60 -0.58
C GLY A 35 13.96 -2.71 0.67
N LEU A 36 14.43 -3.22 1.82
CA LEU A 36 14.62 -2.39 3.02
C LEU A 36 16.05 -1.85 3.13
N GLU A 37 17.04 -2.53 2.54
CA GLU A 37 18.44 -2.10 2.60
C GLU A 37 18.67 -0.73 1.97
N VAL A 38 17.96 -0.40 0.89
CA VAL A 38 18.00 0.92 0.24
C VAL A 38 17.72 2.08 1.20
N PHE A 39 16.89 1.89 2.23
CA PHE A 39 16.63 2.92 3.23
C PHE A 39 17.80 3.06 4.20
N ARG A 40 18.38 1.94 4.63
CA ARG A 40 19.56 1.90 5.50
C ARG A 40 20.76 2.54 4.81
N ASP A 41 21.01 2.14 3.56
CA ASP A 41 22.13 2.62 2.75
C ASP A 41 22.00 4.13 2.45
N ALA A 42 20.77 4.63 2.37
CA ALA A 42 20.48 6.05 2.26
C ALA A 42 20.55 6.83 3.59
N GLY A 43 20.92 6.17 4.70
CA GLY A 43 21.07 6.78 6.01
C GLY A 43 19.75 7.09 6.72
N ILE A 44 18.63 6.46 6.31
CA ILE A 44 17.37 6.60 7.05
C ILE A 44 17.49 5.85 8.38
N PRO A 45 17.27 6.52 9.54
CA PRO A 45 17.33 5.87 10.84
C PRO A 45 16.33 4.71 10.94
N GLU A 46 16.78 3.55 11.45
CA GLU A 46 15.91 2.36 11.59
C GLU A 46 14.64 2.64 12.40
N LYS A 47 14.71 3.52 13.42
CA LYS A 47 13.56 3.94 14.21
C LYS A 47 12.43 4.62 13.42
N ARG A 48 12.72 5.11 12.20
CA ARG A 48 11.75 5.73 11.29
C ARG A 48 11.19 4.72 10.29
N LEU A 49 11.73 3.50 10.22
CA LEU A 49 11.35 2.50 9.22
C LEU A 49 10.55 1.36 9.87
N TYR A 50 9.29 1.27 9.49
CA TYR A 50 8.38 0.17 9.83
C TYR A 50 8.09 -0.64 8.58
N SER A 51 8.12 -1.96 8.69
CA SER A 51 7.84 -2.84 7.56
C SER A 51 6.75 -3.86 7.88
N ASN A 52 5.89 -4.12 6.90
CA ASN A 52 4.98 -5.26 6.90
C ASN A 52 5.24 -6.08 5.62
N ILE A 53 5.90 -7.21 5.78
CA ILE A 53 6.29 -8.10 4.67
C ILE A 53 5.20 -9.12 4.30
N TYR A 54 4.10 -9.19 5.06
CA TYR A 54 3.04 -10.18 4.88
C TYR A 54 1.96 -9.75 3.89
N ALA A 55 1.96 -8.48 3.48
CA ALA A 55 1.03 -7.98 2.48
C ALA A 55 1.42 -8.50 1.08
N VAL A 56 0.57 -9.37 0.52
CA VAL A 56 0.76 -9.96 -0.81
C VAL A 56 -0.16 -9.36 -1.89
N ASP A 57 -1.12 -8.53 -1.49
CA ASP A 57 -2.05 -7.86 -2.40
C ASP A 57 -2.46 -6.47 -1.90
N THR A 58 -3.22 -5.75 -2.74
CA THR A 58 -3.65 -4.37 -2.44
C THR A 58 -4.44 -4.28 -1.13
N VAL A 59 -5.38 -5.19 -0.87
CA VAL A 59 -6.22 -5.15 0.34
C VAL A 59 -5.38 -5.43 1.59
N GLY A 60 -4.52 -6.46 1.51
CA GLY A 60 -3.61 -6.83 2.58
C GLY A 60 -2.67 -5.70 2.98
N ASN A 61 -2.22 -4.88 2.01
CA ASN A 61 -1.36 -3.73 2.32
C ASN A 61 -1.97 -2.81 3.38
N PHE A 62 -3.26 -2.48 3.25
CA PHE A 62 -3.95 -1.59 4.18
C PHE A 62 -4.48 -2.34 5.40
N ALA A 63 -5.12 -3.49 5.18
CA ALA A 63 -5.75 -4.28 6.24
C ALA A 63 -4.76 -4.73 7.33
N LEU A 64 -3.54 -5.10 6.92
CA LEU A 64 -2.52 -5.59 7.86
C LEU A 64 -1.75 -4.47 8.56
N THR A 65 -1.95 -3.20 8.17
CA THR A 65 -1.18 -2.07 8.72
C THR A 65 -2.04 -1.04 9.44
N VAL A 66 -3.34 -0.95 9.13
CA VAL A 66 -4.23 0.07 9.68
C VAL A 66 -4.36 0.02 11.21
N ASP A 67 -4.37 -1.17 11.81
CA ASP A 67 -4.43 -1.32 13.27
C ASP A 67 -3.17 -0.78 13.95
N GLU A 68 -2.01 -0.95 13.31
CA GLU A 68 -0.72 -0.44 13.81
C GLU A 68 -0.66 1.09 13.67
N LEU A 69 -1.15 1.64 12.57
CA LEU A 69 -1.28 3.09 12.40
C LEU A 69 -2.17 3.70 13.49
N GLN A 70 -3.31 3.05 13.78
CA GLN A 70 -4.24 3.52 14.81
C GLN A 70 -3.63 3.45 16.22
N LYS A 71 -2.92 2.35 16.56
CA LYS A 71 -2.21 2.23 17.85
C LYS A 71 -1.16 3.33 18.04
N ARG A 72 -0.53 3.75 16.95
CA ARG A 72 0.45 4.85 16.92
C ARG A 72 -0.18 6.23 16.84
N GLN A 73 -1.51 6.33 16.85
CA GLN A 73 -2.26 7.59 16.70
C GLN A 73 -1.89 8.35 15.41
N ILE A 74 -1.59 7.61 14.34
CA ILE A 74 -1.32 8.18 13.03
C ILE A 74 -2.67 8.43 12.33
N HIS A 75 -2.98 9.70 12.11
CA HIS A 75 -4.25 10.12 11.48
C HIS A 75 -4.10 10.52 10.00
N HIS A 76 -2.87 10.66 9.50
CA HIS A 76 -2.62 11.04 8.11
C HIS A 76 -1.44 10.26 7.52
N VAL A 77 -1.60 9.77 6.28
CA VAL A 77 -0.60 9.00 5.57
C VAL A 77 -0.35 9.55 4.17
N TYR A 78 0.91 9.78 3.80
CA TYR A 78 1.27 9.93 2.39
C TYR A 78 1.31 8.54 1.73
N LEU A 79 0.43 8.29 0.77
CA LEU A 79 0.30 7.00 0.10
C LEU A 79 1.10 6.99 -1.20
N ILE A 80 2.22 6.25 -1.21
CA ILE A 80 3.17 6.22 -2.32
C ILE A 80 3.01 4.90 -3.08
N THR A 81 2.69 5.01 -4.37
CA THR A 81 2.69 3.89 -5.32
C THR A 81 2.80 4.42 -6.76
N SER A 82 2.90 3.52 -7.75
CA SER A 82 2.91 3.91 -9.16
C SER A 82 1.54 4.42 -9.60
N ASP A 83 1.53 5.38 -10.52
CA ASP A 83 0.32 5.96 -11.13
C ASP A 83 -0.71 4.91 -11.64
N TYR A 84 -0.26 3.87 -12.35
CA TYR A 84 -1.13 2.82 -12.90
C TYR A 84 -1.81 1.95 -11.82
N HIS A 85 -1.31 1.99 -10.56
CA HIS A 85 -1.92 1.33 -9.42
C HIS A 85 -2.68 2.28 -8.48
N MET A 86 -2.50 3.60 -8.62
CA MET A 86 -2.96 4.57 -7.65
C MET A 86 -4.48 4.54 -7.49
N SER A 87 -5.26 4.43 -8.58
CA SER A 87 -6.72 4.39 -8.52
C SER A 87 -7.25 3.25 -7.63
N ARG A 88 -6.60 2.08 -7.71
CA ARG A 88 -6.97 0.92 -6.86
C ARG A 88 -6.54 1.13 -5.41
N ALA A 89 -5.36 1.68 -5.20
CA ALA A 89 -4.86 2.01 -3.87
C ALA A 89 -5.77 3.03 -3.16
N ILE A 90 -6.21 4.08 -3.86
CA ILE A 90 -7.15 5.09 -3.36
C ILE A 90 -8.47 4.42 -2.94
N ALA A 91 -9.08 3.60 -3.80
CA ALA A 91 -10.37 2.97 -3.50
C ALA A 91 -10.32 2.13 -2.22
N VAL A 92 -9.27 1.32 -2.07
CA VAL A 92 -9.08 0.45 -0.89
C VAL A 92 -8.72 1.28 0.36
N ALA A 93 -7.84 2.26 0.22
CA ALA A 93 -7.43 3.15 1.31
C ALA A 93 -8.63 3.91 1.87
N THR A 94 -9.47 4.49 1.02
CA THR A 94 -10.68 5.22 1.44
C THR A 94 -11.58 4.35 2.32
N LEU A 95 -11.76 3.07 1.98
CA LEU A 95 -12.57 2.15 2.76
C LEU A 95 -11.89 1.77 4.08
N ILE A 96 -10.65 1.31 4.03
CA ILE A 96 -9.96 0.76 5.19
C ILE A 96 -9.49 1.86 6.15
N PHE A 97 -8.73 2.84 5.66
CA PHE A 97 -8.27 3.97 6.47
C PHE A 97 -9.44 4.83 6.94
N GLY A 98 -10.42 5.10 6.06
CA GLY A 98 -11.61 5.85 6.41
C GLY A 98 -12.39 5.20 7.56
N SER A 99 -12.50 3.86 7.58
CA SER A 99 -13.16 3.14 8.69
C SER A 99 -12.50 3.34 10.06
N ARG A 100 -11.23 3.80 10.09
CA ARG A 100 -10.44 4.03 11.31
C ARG A 100 -10.10 5.51 11.53
N GLY A 101 -10.75 6.42 10.80
CA GLY A 101 -10.51 7.87 10.94
C GLY A 101 -9.11 8.30 10.49
N ILE A 102 -8.51 7.58 9.54
CA ILE A 102 -7.21 7.90 8.96
C ILE A 102 -7.44 8.48 7.57
N THR A 103 -6.89 9.66 7.30
CA THR A 103 -6.90 10.28 5.98
C THR A 103 -5.57 10.06 5.26
N PHE A 104 -5.51 10.34 3.96
CA PHE A 104 -4.28 10.14 3.19
C PHE A 104 -4.13 11.14 2.04
N THR A 105 -2.88 11.40 1.67
CA THR A 105 -2.50 12.16 0.49
C THR A 105 -1.86 11.21 -0.53
N PRO A 106 -2.45 10.99 -1.71
CA PRO A 106 -1.84 10.15 -2.74
C PRO A 106 -0.62 10.86 -3.35
N VAL A 107 0.48 10.14 -3.46
CA VAL A 107 1.72 10.58 -4.11
C VAL A 107 2.09 9.55 -5.17
N SER A 108 1.69 9.82 -6.41
CA SER A 108 1.92 8.93 -7.54
C SER A 108 3.33 9.06 -8.08
N ILE A 109 3.97 7.92 -8.32
CA ILE A 109 5.21 7.85 -9.09
C ILE A 109 4.81 7.63 -10.53
N ALA A 110 5.14 8.59 -11.39
CA ALA A 110 4.87 8.49 -12.82
C ALA A 110 5.64 7.31 -13.42
N THR A 111 4.95 6.47 -14.20
CA THR A 111 5.59 5.41 -14.97
C THR A 111 5.09 5.45 -16.41
N ASN A 112 5.85 4.85 -17.33
CA ASN A 112 5.41 4.66 -18.71
C ASN A 112 4.61 3.35 -18.89
N GLU A 113 4.05 2.82 -17.79
CA GLU A 113 3.27 1.57 -17.84
C GLU A 113 1.82 1.87 -18.24
N PRO A 114 1.20 1.00 -19.05
CA PRO A 114 -0.22 1.15 -19.34
C PRO A 114 -1.05 1.00 -18.06
N PRO A 115 -2.24 1.62 -18.01
CA PRO A 115 -3.20 1.37 -16.94
C PRO A 115 -3.48 -0.13 -16.81
N GLU A 116 -3.77 -0.61 -15.60
CA GLU A 116 -4.06 -2.03 -15.41
C GLU A 116 -5.22 -2.50 -16.29
N THR A 117 -4.99 -3.56 -17.05
CA THR A 117 -6.04 -4.23 -17.83
C THR A 117 -7.18 -4.65 -16.88
N TRP A 118 -8.42 -4.27 -17.22
CA TRP A 118 -9.59 -4.50 -16.38
C TRP A 118 -9.55 -3.80 -15.01
N SER A 119 -8.95 -2.61 -14.96
CA SER A 119 -8.83 -1.78 -13.75
C SER A 119 -10.14 -1.69 -12.95
N TRP A 120 -11.27 -1.45 -13.61
CA TRP A 120 -12.57 -1.32 -12.93
C TRP A 120 -13.02 -2.61 -12.22
N PHE A 121 -12.82 -3.79 -12.82
CA PHE A 121 -13.14 -5.07 -12.18
C PHE A 121 -12.24 -5.32 -10.97
N ARG A 122 -10.94 -5.01 -11.09
CA ARG A 122 -9.99 -5.15 -9.99
C ARG A 122 -10.32 -4.22 -8.83
N ILE A 123 -10.67 -2.96 -9.14
CA ILE A 123 -11.15 -1.98 -8.15
C ILE A 123 -12.41 -2.48 -7.47
N ALA A 124 -13.42 -2.95 -8.22
CA ALA A 124 -14.65 -3.48 -7.66
C ALA A 124 -14.40 -4.68 -6.74
N ARG A 125 -13.60 -5.67 -7.21
CA ARG A 125 -13.22 -6.84 -6.41
C ARG A 125 -12.52 -6.44 -5.11
N ASP A 126 -11.50 -5.59 -5.19
CA ASP A 126 -10.71 -5.21 -4.00
C ASP A 126 -11.51 -4.30 -3.07
N SER A 127 -12.43 -3.48 -3.59
CA SER A 127 -13.36 -2.69 -2.78
C SER A 127 -14.34 -3.58 -2.02
N SER A 128 -14.94 -4.59 -2.68
CA SER A 128 -15.81 -5.57 -2.01
C SER A 128 -15.07 -6.34 -0.92
N ARG A 129 -13.82 -6.74 -1.18
CA ARG A 129 -12.96 -7.37 -0.17
C ARG A 129 -12.61 -6.43 0.99
N ALA A 130 -12.37 -5.15 0.71
CA ALA A 130 -12.11 -4.13 1.73
C ALA A 130 -13.35 -3.91 2.62
N ILE A 131 -14.55 -3.81 2.02
CA ILE A 131 -15.81 -3.72 2.77
C ILE A 131 -16.00 -4.96 3.65
N LEU A 132 -15.82 -6.16 3.09
CA LEU A 132 -15.90 -7.40 3.87
C LEU A 132 -14.92 -7.38 5.05
N TRP A 133 -13.69 -6.93 4.84
CA TRP A 133 -12.70 -6.80 5.90
C TRP A 133 -13.14 -5.79 6.97
N VAL A 134 -13.68 -4.62 6.60
CA VAL A 134 -14.14 -3.61 7.56
C VAL A 134 -15.19 -4.19 8.52
N PHE A 135 -16.11 -5.01 8.01
CA PHE A 135 -17.18 -5.59 8.84
C PHE A 135 -16.78 -6.88 9.58
N THR A 136 -15.80 -7.64 9.09
CA THR A 136 -15.52 -8.99 9.59
C THR A 136 -14.09 -9.22 10.08
N GLY A 137 -13.17 -8.29 9.81
CA GLY A 137 -11.73 -8.46 10.00
C GLY A 137 -11.07 -9.46 9.03
N ARG A 138 -11.82 -10.08 8.10
CA ARG A 138 -11.30 -11.08 7.15
C ARG A 138 -11.04 -10.44 5.80
N THR A 139 -9.81 -10.57 5.28
CA THR A 139 -9.38 -9.95 4.01
C THR A 139 -9.95 -10.61 2.75
N GLY A 140 -10.54 -11.80 2.89
CA GLY A 140 -11.04 -12.60 1.78
C GLY A 140 -9.97 -13.02 0.77
N ALA A 141 -8.68 -13.03 1.16
CA ALA A 141 -7.56 -13.36 0.26
C ALA A 141 -7.65 -14.78 -0.35
N ASN A 142 -8.42 -15.67 0.25
CA ASN A 142 -8.68 -17.02 -0.25
C ASN A 142 -9.79 -17.09 -1.32
N PHE A 143 -10.48 -15.99 -1.64
CA PHE A 143 -11.45 -15.94 -2.74
C PHE A 143 -10.74 -15.69 -4.08
N THR A 144 -10.11 -16.74 -4.62
CA THR A 144 -9.67 -16.74 -6.02
C THR A 144 -10.87 -17.00 -6.92
N ILE A 145 -11.39 -15.96 -7.57
CA ILE A 145 -12.36 -16.14 -8.67
C ILE A 145 -11.58 -16.72 -9.85
N HIS A 146 -11.65 -18.04 -10.01
CA HIS A 146 -11.05 -18.74 -11.14
C HIS A 146 -11.99 -18.61 -12.35
N LEU A 147 -11.93 -17.46 -13.04
CA LEU A 147 -12.56 -17.29 -14.35
C LEU A 147 -11.79 -18.13 -15.38
N LYS A 148 -12.17 -19.41 -15.53
CA LYS A 148 -11.82 -20.20 -16.71
C LYS A 148 -12.52 -19.58 -17.92
N LEU A 149 -11.82 -18.71 -18.64
CA LEU A 149 -12.19 -18.38 -20.00
C LEU A 149 -11.83 -19.58 -20.89
N LYS A 150 -12.84 -20.36 -21.28
CA LYS A 150 -12.73 -21.27 -22.43
C LYS A 150 -12.38 -20.41 -23.65
N ARG A 151 -11.23 -20.70 -24.28
CA ARG A 151 -11.02 -20.43 -25.70
C ARG A 151 -11.56 -21.60 -26.49
#